data_AF-A0A1Y2T9F1-F1
#
_entry.id   AF-A0A1Y2T9F1-F1
#
_cell.length_a   1.000
_cell.length_b   1.000
_cell.length_c   1.000
_cell.angle_alpha   90.00
_cell.angle_beta   90.00
_cell.angle_gamma   90.00
#
_symmetry.space_group_name_H-M   'P 1'
#
loop_
_entity.id
_entity.type
_entity.pdbx_description
1 polymer ?
#
loop_
_entity_poly.entity_id
_entity_poly.type
_entity_poly.pdbx_seq_one_letter_code
_entity_poly.pdbx_strand_id
1 'polypeptide(L)'
;MHFYGTASRNGQGHLTIGGVDVVDLAREFGTPLYVMDEELIRQNCRAYVAAFRDHYPDFDVAYASKAFLCTAMAALVAQEGLSLDVVSGGEIATALQAGFPMDRTYFHGNNKTAEEIRLALRPGSAASWWTPSTSWSS
;
A
#
# COMPACT_ATOMS: atom_id res chain seq x y z
N MET A 1 -15.33 -3.24 24.46
CA MET A 1 -15.06 -2.78 23.08
C MET A 1 -13.56 -2.75 22.92
N HIS A 2 -13.01 -3.39 21.89
CA HIS A 2 -11.59 -3.37 21.59
C HIS A 2 -11.31 -2.31 20.53
N PHE A 3 -10.34 -1.43 20.77
CA PHE A 3 -9.91 -0.42 19.80
C PHE A 3 -8.59 -0.85 19.14
N TYR A 4 -8.36 -0.42 17.90
CA TYR A 4 -7.13 -0.68 17.17
C TYR A 4 -6.40 0.63 16.88
N GLY A 5 -5.08 0.58 16.80
CA GLY A 5 -4.26 1.76 16.49
C GLY A 5 -4.47 2.87 17.51
N THR A 6 -4.72 4.07 17.00
CA THR A 6 -4.93 5.28 17.80
C THR A 6 -6.39 5.49 18.18
N ALA A 7 -7.29 4.56 17.81
CA ALA A 7 -8.70 4.70 18.11
C ALA A 7 -8.95 4.69 19.62
N SER A 8 -9.75 5.65 20.09
CA SER A 8 -10.11 5.76 21.51
C SER A 8 -11.49 6.39 21.68
N ARG A 9 -11.98 6.49 22.91
CA ARG A 9 -13.24 7.16 23.22
C ARG A 9 -12.99 8.41 24.06
N ASN A 10 -13.49 9.56 23.63
CA ASN A 10 -13.34 10.80 24.37
C ASN A 10 -14.32 10.89 25.56
N GLY A 11 -14.23 11.98 26.34
CA GLY A 11 -15.07 12.22 27.52
C GLY A 11 -16.58 12.38 27.23
N GLN A 12 -16.95 12.63 25.97
CA GLN A 12 -18.35 12.70 25.52
C GLN A 12 -18.89 11.34 25.06
N GLY A 13 -18.05 10.31 25.05
CA GLY A 13 -18.41 8.98 24.58
C GLY A 13 -18.27 8.80 23.07
N HIS A 14 -17.75 9.79 22.33
CA HIS A 14 -17.54 9.68 20.89
C HIS A 14 -16.26 8.92 20.55
N LEU A 15 -16.26 8.25 19.40
CA LEU A 15 -15.06 7.63 18.82
C LEU A 15 -14.10 8.73 18.35
N THR A 16 -12.83 8.53 18.64
CA THR A 16 -11.73 9.35 18.12
C THR A 16 -10.74 8.48 17.37
N ILE A 17 -10.13 9.02 16.32
CA ILE A 17 -9.05 8.38 15.54
C ILE A 17 -7.95 9.44 15.36
N GLY A 18 -6.70 9.12 15.66
CA GLY A 18 -5.60 10.09 15.62
C GLY A 18 -5.80 11.27 16.58
N GLY A 19 -6.61 11.08 17.64
CA GLY A 19 -7.01 12.16 18.55
C GLY A 19 -8.11 13.08 18.02
N VAL A 20 -8.65 12.84 16.82
CA VAL A 20 -9.72 13.65 16.20
C VAL A 20 -11.08 12.99 16.44
N ASP A 21 -12.09 13.77 16.84
CA ASP A 21 -13.47 13.29 17.02
C ASP A 21 -14.10 12.96 15.66
N VAL A 22 -14.60 11.72 15.52
CA VAL A 22 -15.22 11.25 14.27
C VAL A 22 -16.54 11.98 13.98
N VAL A 23 -17.21 12.53 15.00
CA VAL A 23 -18.39 13.37 14.80
C VAL A 23 -18.01 14.69 14.12
N ASP A 24 -16.86 15.27 14.47
CA ASP A 24 -16.38 16.50 13.82
C ASP A 24 -15.93 16.22 12.39
N LEU A 25 -15.25 15.09 12.14
CA LEU A 25 -14.93 14.64 10.78
C LEU A 25 -16.20 14.46 9.92
N ALA A 26 -17.25 13.84 10.47
CA ALA A 26 -18.50 13.65 9.74
C ALA A 26 -19.24 14.97 9.44
N ARG A 27 -19.11 15.98 10.32
CA ARG A 27 -19.65 17.33 10.07
C ARG A 27 -18.87 18.06 8.99
N GLU A 28 -17.55 17.96 9.00
CA GLU A 28 -16.67 18.65 8.07
C GLU A 28 -16.71 18.04 6.66
N PHE A 29 -16.58 16.71 6.55
CA PHE A 29 -16.43 16.00 5.28
C PHE A 29 -17.71 15.33 4.78
N GLY A 30 -18.77 15.29 5.60
CA GLY A 30 -20.02 14.62 5.29
C GLY A 30 -19.96 13.10 5.45
N THR A 31 -21.02 12.40 5.03
CA THR A 31 -21.10 10.93 5.05
C THR A 31 -21.69 10.37 3.75
N PRO A 32 -21.31 9.15 3.32
CA PRO A 32 -20.36 8.23 3.94
C PRO A 32 -18.90 8.71 3.87
N LEU A 33 -18.12 8.46 4.93
CA LEU A 33 -16.72 8.89 5.06
C LEU A 33 -15.82 7.70 5.42
N TYR A 34 -14.70 7.54 4.70
CA TYR A 34 -13.62 6.63 5.06
C TYR A 34 -12.53 7.39 5.80
N VAL A 35 -12.23 6.97 7.03
CA VAL A 35 -11.16 7.55 7.86
C VAL A 35 -10.07 6.50 8.02
N MET A 36 -8.86 6.84 7.60
CA MET A 36 -7.69 5.95 7.68
C MET A 36 -6.79 6.42 8.83
N ASP A 37 -6.46 5.51 9.74
CA ASP A 37 -5.50 5.76 10.81
C ASP A 37 -4.07 5.58 10.25
N GLU A 38 -3.41 6.70 9.92
CA GLU A 38 -2.05 6.68 9.36
C GLU A 38 -1.04 6.03 10.31
N GLU A 39 -1.12 6.30 11.60
CA GLU A 39 -0.16 5.76 12.57
C GLU A 39 -0.31 4.24 12.69
N LEU A 40 -1.54 3.73 12.67
CA LEU A 40 -1.79 2.29 12.61
C LEU A 40 -1.23 1.66 11.31
N ILE A 41 -1.40 2.32 10.17
CA ILE A 41 -0.85 1.86 8.89
C ILE A 41 0.67 1.73 8.99
N ARG A 42 1.35 2.77 9.48
CA ARG A 42 2.81 2.79 9.65
C ARG A 42 3.29 1.72 10.63
N GLN A 43 2.59 1.56 11.75
CA GLN A 43 2.89 0.51 12.74
C GLN A 43 2.80 -0.88 12.12
N ASN A 44 1.78 -1.14 11.31
CA ASN A 44 1.63 -2.42 10.61
C ASN A 44 2.78 -2.65 9.62
N CYS A 45 3.14 -1.65 8.81
CA CYS A 45 4.29 -1.73 7.91
C CYS A 45 5.57 -2.12 8.66
N ARG A 46 5.88 -1.43 9.75
CA ARG A 46 7.06 -1.69 10.58
C ARG A 46 7.02 -3.06 11.23
N ALA A 47 5.85 -3.49 11.71
CA ALA A 47 5.67 -4.80 12.33
C ALA A 47 5.97 -5.95 11.35
N TYR A 48 5.50 -5.85 10.10
CA TYR A 48 5.84 -6.83 9.08
C TYR A 48 7.35 -6.87 8.81
N VAL A 49 7.99 -5.72 8.62
CA VAL A 49 9.44 -5.65 8.40
C VAL A 49 10.22 -6.24 9.59
N ALA A 50 9.83 -5.91 10.81
CA ALA A 50 10.47 -6.43 12.02
C ALA A 50 10.34 -7.96 12.14
N ALA A 51 9.19 -8.52 11.78
CA ALA A 51 8.93 -9.96 11.89
C ALA A 51 9.85 -10.81 11.00
N PHE A 52 10.33 -10.30 9.87
CA PHE A 52 11.23 -11.04 8.98
C PHE A 52 12.72 -10.72 9.19
N ARG A 53 13.03 -9.54 9.74
CA ARG A 53 14.40 -9.02 9.89
C ARG A 53 15.35 -9.95 10.62
N ASP A 54 14.88 -10.62 11.67
CA ASP A 54 15.75 -11.46 12.52
C ASP A 54 15.89 -12.90 11.97
N HIS A 55 15.06 -13.28 11.00
CA HIS A 55 14.99 -14.65 10.49
C HIS A 55 15.53 -14.81 9.07
N TYR A 56 15.48 -13.75 8.27
CA TYR A 56 15.89 -13.78 6.87
C TYR A 56 16.85 -12.62 6.58
N PRO A 57 18.09 -12.90 6.15
CA PRO A 57 19.06 -11.83 5.85
C PRO A 57 18.64 -11.01 4.63
N ASP A 58 17.98 -11.66 3.66
CA ASP A 58 17.46 -11.04 2.45
C ASP A 58 15.94 -11.28 2.39
N PHE A 59 15.16 -10.23 2.60
CA PHE A 59 13.71 -10.27 2.48
C PHE A 59 13.19 -8.95 1.89
N ASP A 60 11.99 -9.02 1.32
CA ASP A 60 11.26 -7.84 0.88
C ASP A 60 9.80 -7.96 1.32
N VAL A 61 9.21 -6.85 1.74
CA VAL A 61 7.81 -6.77 2.14
C VAL A 61 7.10 -5.86 1.16
N ALA A 62 6.24 -6.44 0.33
CA ALA A 62 5.46 -5.71 -0.66
C ALA A 62 4.03 -5.47 -0.16
N TYR A 63 3.57 -4.21 -0.20
CA TYR A 63 2.18 -3.86 0.01
C TYR A 63 1.36 -4.20 -1.25
N ALA A 64 0.28 -4.97 -1.11
CA ALA A 64 -0.59 -5.32 -2.22
C ALA A 64 -1.56 -4.17 -2.54
N SER A 65 -1.39 -3.53 -3.70
CA SER A 65 -2.22 -2.39 -4.15
C SER A 65 -3.71 -2.68 -4.17
N LYS A 66 -4.08 -3.93 -4.46
CA LYS A 66 -5.46 -4.42 -4.55
C LYS A 66 -6.25 -4.21 -3.25
N ALA A 67 -5.57 -4.13 -2.11
CA ALA A 67 -6.22 -3.87 -0.83
C ALA A 67 -6.80 -2.46 -0.78
N PHE A 68 -6.00 -1.46 -1.17
CA PHE A 68 -6.38 -0.06 -1.32
C PHE A 68 -5.17 0.71 -1.86
N LEU A 69 -5.32 1.46 -2.96
CA LEU A 69 -4.26 2.30 -3.50
C LEU A 69 -4.77 3.68 -3.90
N CYS A 70 -4.11 4.70 -3.36
CA CYS A 70 -4.18 6.09 -3.81
C CYS A 70 -2.78 6.70 -3.67
N THR A 71 -2.58 7.93 -4.15
CA THR A 71 -1.25 8.58 -4.08
C THR A 71 -0.74 8.74 -2.66
N ALA A 72 -1.62 9.07 -1.70
CA ALA A 72 -1.26 9.16 -0.29
C ALA A 72 -0.82 7.80 0.28
N MET A 73 -1.56 6.72 -0.01
CA MET A 73 -1.18 5.38 0.44
C MET A 73 0.15 4.92 -0.17
N ALA A 74 0.37 5.16 -1.46
CA ALA A 74 1.64 4.85 -2.11
C ALA A 74 2.81 5.62 -1.46
N ALA A 75 2.62 6.91 -1.16
CA ALA A 75 3.63 7.70 -0.46
C ALA A 75 3.93 7.16 0.95
N LEU A 76 2.91 6.74 1.72
CA LEU A 76 3.10 6.13 3.03
C LEU A 76 3.93 4.84 2.96
N VAL A 77 3.57 3.94 2.03
CA VAL A 77 4.30 2.68 1.81
C VAL A 77 5.76 2.95 1.42
N ALA A 78 6.00 3.93 0.56
CA ALA A 78 7.35 4.32 0.15
C ALA A 78 8.18 4.82 1.34
N GLN A 79 7.59 5.70 2.17
CA GLN A 79 8.22 6.28 3.36
C GLN A 79 8.55 5.22 4.42
N GLU A 80 7.71 4.20 4.58
CA GLU A 80 7.96 3.07 5.49
C GLU A 80 8.93 2.02 4.90
N GLY A 81 9.43 2.21 3.69
CA GLY A 81 10.47 1.36 3.11
C GLY A 81 9.95 0.05 2.51
N LEU A 82 8.64 -0.13 2.34
CA LEU A 82 8.05 -1.33 1.74
C LEU A 82 8.02 -1.24 0.21
N SER A 83 8.09 -2.39 -0.45
CA SER A 83 7.83 -2.49 -1.89
C SER A 83 6.34 -2.42 -2.21
N LEU A 84 5.97 -2.34 -3.49
CA LEU A 84 4.57 -2.23 -3.94
C LEU A 84 4.24 -3.33 -4.96
N ASP A 85 3.28 -4.19 -4.67
CA ASP A 85 2.71 -5.15 -5.64
C ASP A 85 1.54 -4.48 -6.37
N VAL A 86 1.67 -4.27 -7.68
CA VAL A 86 0.66 -3.72 -8.58
C VAL A 86 0.18 -4.78 -9.55
N VAL A 87 -1.07 -4.68 -10.04
CA VAL A 87 -1.67 -5.64 -10.98
C VAL A 87 -2.37 -5.04 -12.18
N SER A 88 -2.33 -3.73 -12.33
CA SER A 88 -2.91 -3.04 -13.48
C SER A 88 -2.11 -1.80 -13.88
N GLY A 89 -2.31 -1.35 -15.11
CA GLY A 89 -1.74 -0.09 -15.58
C GLY A 89 -2.18 1.13 -14.76
N GLY A 90 -3.39 1.12 -14.20
CA GLY A 90 -3.89 2.21 -13.35
C GLY A 90 -3.14 2.32 -12.01
N GLU A 91 -2.74 1.19 -11.43
CA GLU A 91 -1.94 1.17 -10.19
C GLU A 91 -0.50 1.60 -10.47
N ILE A 92 0.08 1.20 -11.62
CA ILE A 92 1.38 1.70 -12.06
C ILE A 92 1.34 3.23 -12.24
N ALA A 93 0.30 3.76 -12.89
CA ALA A 93 0.11 5.19 -13.06
C ALA A 93 -0.02 5.92 -11.70
N THR A 94 -0.75 5.33 -10.76
CA THR A 94 -0.89 5.88 -9.40
C THR A 94 0.45 5.90 -8.65
N ALA A 95 1.24 4.82 -8.75
CA ALA A 95 2.57 4.74 -8.14
C ALA A 95 3.53 5.80 -8.72
N LEU A 96 3.54 5.96 -10.04
CA LEU A 96 4.31 7.00 -10.72
C LEU A 96 3.90 8.41 -10.28
N GLN A 97 2.59 8.67 -10.19
CA GLN A 97 2.06 9.97 -9.75
C GLN A 97 2.45 10.28 -8.29
N ALA A 98 2.53 9.25 -7.44
CA ALA A 98 2.96 9.38 -6.05
C ALA A 98 4.49 9.55 -5.90
N GLY A 99 5.27 9.43 -6.99
CA GLY A 99 6.73 9.41 -6.94
C GLY A 99 7.30 8.16 -6.28
N PHE A 100 6.57 7.04 -6.34
CA PHE A 100 7.01 5.78 -5.75
C PHE A 100 8.29 5.26 -6.47
N PRO A 101 9.29 4.75 -5.73
CA PRO A 101 10.49 4.17 -6.32
C PRO A 101 10.15 2.92 -7.13
N MET A 102 10.11 3.04 -8.47
CA MET A 102 9.61 1.99 -9.35
C MET A 102 10.49 0.73 -9.36
N ASP A 103 11.75 0.84 -8.98
CA ASP A 103 12.67 -0.29 -8.74
C ASP A 103 12.24 -1.18 -7.56
N ARG A 104 11.30 -0.70 -6.73
CA ARG A 104 10.65 -1.44 -5.62
C ARG A 104 9.17 -1.75 -5.92
N THR A 105 8.77 -1.73 -7.19
CA THR A 105 7.42 -2.09 -7.61
C THR A 105 7.45 -3.44 -8.31
N TYR A 106 6.52 -4.35 -7.97
CA TYR A 106 6.37 -5.66 -8.59
C TYR A 106 5.07 -5.71 -9.38
N PHE A 107 5.13 -6.04 -10.68
CA PHE A 107 3.93 -6.08 -11.51
C PHE A 107 3.38 -7.51 -11.66
N HIS A 108 2.45 -7.88 -10.79
CA HIS A 108 1.73 -9.16 -10.83
C HIS A 108 0.49 -9.10 -11.75
N GLY A 109 -0.22 -10.23 -11.89
CA GLY A 109 -1.42 -10.36 -12.71
C GLY A 109 -1.25 -11.31 -13.91
N ASN A 110 -2.28 -12.12 -14.17
CA ASN A 110 -2.29 -13.18 -15.18
C ASN A 110 -2.83 -12.72 -16.55
N ASN A 111 -3.52 -11.57 -16.62
CA ASN A 111 -4.18 -11.09 -17.83
C ASN A 111 -3.67 -9.71 -18.24
N LYS A 112 -2.34 -9.56 -18.35
CA LYS A 112 -1.71 -8.29 -18.71
C LYS A 112 -1.91 -7.99 -20.19
N THR A 113 -2.39 -6.79 -20.50
CA THR A 113 -2.47 -6.31 -21.88
C THR A 113 -1.07 -5.93 -22.40
N ALA A 114 -0.90 -5.92 -23.72
CA ALA A 114 0.37 -5.49 -24.33
C ALA A 114 0.71 -4.03 -23.98
N GLU A 115 -0.29 -3.18 -23.73
CA GLU A 115 -0.09 -1.78 -23.33
C GLU A 115 0.42 -1.66 -21.89
N GLU A 116 -0.12 -2.46 -20.96
CA GLU A 116 0.38 -2.52 -19.59
C GLU A 116 1.80 -3.08 -19.53
N ILE A 117 2.11 -4.06 -20.38
CA ILE A 117 3.46 -4.58 -20.53
C ILE A 117 4.43 -3.48 -20.99
N ARG A 118 4.07 -2.74 -22.04
CA ARG A 118 4.86 -1.60 -22.50
C ARG A 118 4.97 -0.50 -21.44
N LEU A 119 3.94 -0.28 -20.62
CA LEU A 119 3.98 0.70 -19.53
C LEU A 119 5.05 0.34 -18.50
N ALA A 120 5.06 -0.87 -17.98
CA ALA A 120 6.03 -1.25 -16.96
C ALA A 120 7.44 -1.58 -17.51
N LEU A 121 7.62 -1.65 -18.84
CA LEU A 121 8.95 -1.75 -19.47
C LEU A 121 9.56 -0.38 -19.80
N ARG A 122 8.82 0.73 -19.62
CA ARG A 122 9.36 2.07 -19.90
C ARG A 122 10.50 2.42 -18.93
N PRO A 123 11.56 3.12 -19.40
CA PRO A 123 12.58 3.67 -18.52
C PRO A 123 11.94 4.55 -17.43
N GLY A 124 12.27 4.30 -16.16
CA GLY A 124 11.65 4.98 -15.00
C GLY A 124 10.32 4.39 -14.53
N SER A 125 9.80 3.34 -15.19
CA SER A 125 8.59 2.59 -14.79
C SER A 125 8.89 1.11 -14.51
N ALA A 126 10.18 0.75 -14.43
CA ALA A 126 10.67 -0.62 -14.36
C ALA A 126 10.28 -1.31 -13.05
N ALA A 127 9.04 -1.77 -12.99
CA ALA A 127 8.62 -2.74 -12.01
C ALA A 127 9.37 -4.05 -12.28
N SER A 128 9.91 -4.69 -11.25
CA SER A 128 10.50 -6.02 -11.38
C SER A 128 9.41 -7.02 -11.82
N TRP A 129 9.71 -7.74 -12.89
CA TRP A 129 8.76 -8.63 -13.55
C TRP A 129 8.92 -10.05 -13.05
N TRP A 130 7.85 -10.65 -12.54
CA TRP A 130 7.78 -12.10 -12.42
C TRP A 130 7.09 -12.67 -13.67
N THR A 131 7.88 -13.15 -14.64
CA THR A 131 7.43 -14.13 -15.62
C THR A 131 7.86 -15.51 -15.13
N PRO A 132 6.96 -16.51 -15.01
CA PRO A 132 7.40 -17.89 -14.86
C PRO A 132 8.04 -18.33 -16.18
N SER A 133 9.31 -18.01 -16.38
CA SER A 133 10.14 -18.67 -17.38
C SER A 133 10.66 -19.98 -16.78
N THR A 134 9.75 -20.90 -16.50
CA THR A 134 10.07 -22.33 -16.46
C THR A 134 9.23 -22.98 -17.52
N SER A 135 9.87 -23.24 -18.66
CA SER A 135 9.48 -24.31 -19.55
C SER A 135 9.22 -25.57 -18.71
N TRP A 136 7.97 -25.95 -18.55
CA TRP A 136 7.63 -27.34 -18.27
C TRP A 136 7.83 -28.10 -19.59
N SER A 137 9.08 -28.44 -19.88
CA SER A 137 9.38 -29.52 -20.81
C SER A 137 9.26 -30.82 -20.03
N SER A 138 8.09 -31.44 -20.11
CA SER A 138 7.92 -32.89 -19.97
C SER A 138 8.26 -33.58 -21.29
#